data_AF-N8YKI4-F1
#
_entry.id   AF-N8YKI4-F1
#
_cell.length_a   1.000
_cell.length_b   1.000
_cell.length_c   1.000
_cell.angle_alpha   90.00
_cell.angle_beta   90.00
_cell.angle_gamma   90.00
#
_symmetry.space_group_name_H-M   'P 1'
#
loop_
_entity.id
_entity.type
_entity.pdbx_description
1 polymer ?
#
loop_
_entity_poly.entity_id
_entity_poly.type
_entity_poly.pdbx_seq_one_letter_code
_entity_poly.pdbx_strand_id
1 'polypeptide(L)'
;MRWQKIIQLVDVHCEGEVGKVITGGVLNIPGLTMAEKVNYLNEVDDSLRRFVIQEPRGCLQISVNLLLPPTVAHADAAFAIFQADKTHPMSGSNYICVTTALLEMGIISMQEPITSVVLDTAAGLVTAKASCKNGRCESVSLEMMPAFVEQLDAEIEVDGLGKIQFDIAFGGVYYALIDVDQVNLTISPENAHKLALLGITLRKLMNNNFKV
;
A
#
# COMPACT_ATOMS: atom_id res chain seq x y z
N MET A 1 1.16 -35.05 5.88
CA MET A 1 1.16 -33.94 6.86
C MET A 1 -0.26 -33.36 6.93
N ARG A 2 -0.82 -33.08 8.13
CA ARG A 2 -2.23 -32.65 8.28
C ARG A 2 -2.47 -31.18 7.88
N TRP A 3 -1.49 -30.31 8.14
CA TRP A 3 -1.56 -28.88 7.79
C TRP A 3 -0.96 -28.64 6.41
N GLN A 4 -1.66 -27.89 5.56
CA GLN A 4 -1.25 -27.64 4.18
C GLN A 4 -0.60 -26.26 3.97
N LYS A 5 -0.98 -25.25 4.76
CA LYS A 5 -0.46 -23.88 4.65
C LYS A 5 -0.45 -23.22 6.03
N ILE A 6 0.73 -22.84 6.50
CA ILE A 6 0.96 -22.13 7.77
C ILE A 6 1.67 -20.83 7.42
N ILE A 7 1.06 -19.70 7.78
CA ILE A 7 1.58 -18.34 7.53
C ILE A 7 1.64 -17.63 8.87
N GLN A 8 2.76 -16.98 9.16
CA GLN A 8 2.94 -16.16 10.35
C GLN A 8 2.82 -14.69 9.98
N LEU A 9 2.01 -13.95 10.72
CA LEU A 9 1.81 -12.52 10.53
C LEU A 9 2.00 -11.76 11.83
N VAL A 10 2.42 -10.50 11.71
CA VAL A 10 2.37 -9.50 12.77
C VAL A 10 1.34 -8.44 12.42
N ASP A 11 0.53 -8.07 13.39
CA ASP A 11 -0.53 -7.09 13.25
C ASP A 11 0.02 -5.69 13.52
N VAL A 12 -0.11 -4.80 12.54
CA VAL A 12 0.31 -3.41 12.61
C VAL A 12 -0.76 -2.54 11.96
N HIS A 13 -0.90 -1.31 12.42
CA HIS A 13 -1.59 -0.26 11.71
C HIS A 13 -0.75 1.02 11.71
N CYS A 14 -0.94 1.86 10.70
CA CYS A 14 -0.40 3.21 10.64
C CYS A 14 -1.57 4.19 10.59
N GLU A 15 -1.73 5.01 11.62
CA GLU A 15 -2.83 6.00 11.71
C GLU A 15 -4.23 5.42 11.45
N GLY A 16 -4.47 4.18 11.92
CA GLY A 16 -5.74 3.45 11.76
C GLY A 16 -5.82 2.54 10.52
N GLU A 17 -4.94 2.71 9.53
CA GLU A 17 -4.91 1.84 8.34
C GLU A 17 -4.12 0.56 8.65
N VAL A 18 -4.78 -0.60 8.52
CA VAL A 18 -4.21 -1.90 8.88
C VAL A 18 -3.26 -2.40 7.79
N GLY A 19 -2.00 -2.64 8.18
CA GLY A 19 -0.96 -3.21 7.34
C GLY A 19 -0.29 -4.38 8.04
N LYS A 20 -0.92 -5.55 8.01
CA LYS A 20 -0.34 -6.78 8.60
C LYS A 20 0.95 -7.15 7.85
N VAL A 21 1.90 -7.81 8.50
CA VAL A 21 3.19 -8.18 7.89
C VAL A 21 3.40 -9.68 7.98
N ILE A 22 3.48 -10.37 6.84
CA ILE A 22 3.85 -11.79 6.76
C ILE A 22 5.35 -11.90 7.01
N THR A 23 5.72 -12.64 8.06
CA THR A 23 7.11 -12.83 8.49
C THR A 23 7.57 -14.28 8.39
N GLY A 24 6.66 -15.21 8.08
CA GLY A 24 7.00 -16.62 7.93
C GLY A 24 5.95 -17.41 7.13
N GLY A 25 6.39 -18.53 6.57
CA GLY A 25 5.54 -19.44 5.77
C GLY A 25 5.61 -19.23 4.25
N VAL A 26 6.35 -18.21 3.79
CA VAL A 26 6.60 -17.93 2.37
C VAL A 26 8.08 -17.65 2.21
N LEU A 27 8.76 -18.38 1.32
CA LEU A 27 10.20 -18.22 1.10
C LEU A 27 10.52 -17.15 0.06
N ASN A 28 9.85 -17.19 -1.09
CA ASN A 28 10.08 -16.27 -2.20
C ASN A 28 8.92 -16.34 -3.22
N ILE A 29 8.91 -15.38 -4.14
CA ILE A 29 8.05 -15.32 -5.33
C ILE A 29 8.93 -15.33 -6.59
N PRO A 30 8.57 -16.04 -7.68
CA PRO A 30 9.29 -15.99 -8.93
C PRO A 30 9.45 -14.56 -9.48
N GLY A 31 10.64 -14.24 -9.99
CA GLY A 31 11.00 -12.90 -10.49
C GLY A 31 12.37 -12.46 -9.97
N LEU A 32 13.14 -11.81 -10.86
CA LEU A 32 14.46 -11.23 -10.59
C LEU A 32 14.36 -9.84 -9.96
N THR A 33 13.28 -9.11 -10.24
CA THR A 33 13.00 -7.78 -9.67
C THR A 33 11.72 -7.81 -8.84
N MET A 34 11.55 -6.85 -7.93
CA MET A 34 10.29 -6.71 -7.19
C MET A 34 9.08 -6.46 -8.10
N ALA A 35 9.28 -5.76 -9.22
CA ALA A 35 8.24 -5.57 -10.24
C ALA A 35 7.82 -6.90 -10.88
N GLU A 36 8.77 -7.76 -11.26
CA GLU A 36 8.47 -9.09 -11.80
C GLU A 36 7.74 -9.98 -10.77
N LYS A 37 8.12 -9.91 -9.49
CA LYS A 37 7.44 -10.64 -8.41
C LYS A 37 6.00 -10.18 -8.23
N VAL A 38 5.75 -8.87 -8.24
CA VAL A 38 4.39 -8.31 -8.17
C VAL A 38 3.57 -8.69 -9.40
N ASN A 39 4.16 -8.67 -10.60
CA ASN A 39 3.49 -9.13 -11.82
C ASN A 39 3.13 -10.62 -11.73
N TYR A 40 4.04 -11.46 -11.24
CA TYR A 40 3.75 -12.88 -11.02
C TYR A 40 2.54 -13.09 -10.09
N LEU A 41 2.48 -12.34 -8.98
CA LEU A 41 1.36 -12.41 -8.03
C LEU A 41 0.03 -11.96 -8.66
N ASN A 42 0.06 -11.00 -9.57
CA ASN A 42 -1.13 -10.47 -10.22
C ASN A 42 -1.60 -11.30 -11.42
N GLU A 43 -0.66 -11.90 -12.17
CA GLU A 43 -0.95 -12.51 -13.48
C GLU A 43 -0.84 -14.03 -13.49
N VAL A 44 -0.10 -14.62 -12.54
CA VAL A 44 0.20 -16.07 -12.53
C VAL A 44 -0.39 -16.78 -11.32
N ASP A 45 -0.08 -16.33 -10.10
CA ASP A 45 -0.59 -16.96 -8.87
C ASP A 45 -0.98 -15.93 -7.79
N ASP A 46 -2.28 -15.63 -7.77
CA ASP A 46 -2.92 -14.75 -6.79
C ASP A 46 -3.43 -15.50 -5.54
N SER A 47 -3.15 -16.80 -5.42
CA SER A 47 -3.74 -17.65 -4.38
C SER A 47 -3.33 -17.23 -2.97
N LEU A 48 -2.11 -16.74 -2.78
CA LEU A 48 -1.61 -16.28 -1.49
C LEU A 48 -2.33 -15.00 -1.03
N ARG A 49 -2.44 -14.00 -1.91
CA ARG A 49 -3.16 -12.75 -1.63
C ARG A 49 -4.59 -13.06 -1.21
N ARG A 50 -5.30 -13.86 -2.00
CA ARG A 50 -6.69 -14.26 -1.69
C ARG A 50 -6.79 -15.00 -0.37
N PHE A 51 -5.83 -15.89 -0.06
CA PHE A 51 -5.81 -16.63 1.19
C PHE A 51 -5.70 -15.73 2.42
N VAL A 52 -4.93 -14.64 2.37
CA VAL A 52 -4.71 -13.76 3.55
C VAL A 52 -5.64 -12.55 3.60
N ILE A 53 -6.18 -12.11 2.45
CA ILE A 53 -7.06 -10.93 2.36
C ILE A 53 -8.54 -11.31 2.47
N GLN A 54 -8.97 -12.44 1.92
CA GLN A 54 -10.40 -12.78 1.88
C GLN A 54 -10.89 -13.37 3.21
N GLU A 55 -12.19 -13.24 3.45
CA GLU A 55 -12.85 -13.93 4.55
C GLU A 55 -12.64 -15.45 4.43
N PRO A 56 -12.46 -16.17 5.56
CA PRO A 56 -12.62 -15.71 6.95
C PRO A 56 -11.33 -15.17 7.60
N ARG A 57 -10.24 -15.00 6.85
CA ARG A 57 -8.90 -14.70 7.40
C ARG A 57 -8.59 -13.21 7.39
N GLY A 58 -9.08 -12.51 6.37
CA GLY A 58 -9.02 -11.07 6.26
C GLY A 58 -10.41 -10.45 6.15
N CYS A 59 -10.43 -9.17 5.78
CA CYS A 59 -11.63 -8.41 5.47
C CYS A 59 -11.30 -7.34 4.42
N LEU A 60 -12.30 -6.58 3.96
CA LEU A 60 -12.13 -5.63 2.87
C LEU A 60 -11.10 -4.54 3.16
N GLN A 61 -11.06 -4.03 4.40
CA GLN A 61 -10.27 -2.85 4.77
C GLN A 61 -8.83 -3.14 5.23
N ILE A 62 -8.26 -4.32 4.95
CA ILE A 62 -6.88 -4.63 5.37
C ILE A 62 -5.94 -4.69 4.18
N SER A 63 -4.70 -4.29 4.44
CA SER A 63 -3.55 -4.65 3.63
C SER A 63 -2.73 -5.74 4.33
N VAL A 64 -2.09 -6.61 3.54
CA VAL A 64 -1.13 -7.61 4.04
C VAL A 64 0.18 -7.47 3.27
N ASN A 65 1.28 -7.27 3.98
CA ASN A 65 2.60 -7.03 3.42
C ASN A 65 3.40 -8.32 3.46
N LEU A 66 3.75 -8.85 2.30
CA LEU A 66 4.59 -10.04 2.19
C LEU A 66 6.07 -9.62 2.20
N LEU A 67 6.79 -9.91 3.29
CA LEU A 67 8.25 -9.75 3.30
C LEU A 67 8.91 -10.74 2.31
N LEU A 68 9.91 -10.25 1.58
CA LEU A 68 10.64 -11.00 0.58
C LEU A 68 12.15 -10.70 0.70
N PRO A 69 13.01 -11.60 0.20
CA PRO A 69 14.41 -11.28 -0.01
C PRO A 69 14.53 -10.08 -0.96
N PRO A 70 15.34 -9.07 -0.64
CA PRO A 70 15.61 -7.96 -1.55
C PRO A 70 16.18 -8.41 -2.88
N THR A 71 15.82 -7.70 -3.94
CA THR A 71 16.32 -7.92 -5.30
C THR A 71 17.52 -7.04 -5.64
N VAL A 72 17.82 -6.05 -4.78
CA VAL A 72 19.00 -5.19 -4.88
C VAL A 72 19.86 -5.25 -3.62
N ALA A 73 21.19 -5.22 -3.80
CA ALA A 73 22.15 -5.52 -2.74
C ALA A 73 22.20 -4.50 -1.59
N HIS A 74 21.70 -3.28 -1.80
CA HIS A 74 21.74 -2.19 -0.82
C HIS A 74 20.39 -1.91 -0.16
N ALA A 75 19.39 -2.78 -0.37
CA ALA A 75 18.15 -2.76 0.37
C ALA A 75 18.24 -3.68 1.58
N ASP A 76 17.68 -3.23 2.71
CA ASP A 76 17.68 -3.98 3.96
C ASP A 76 16.53 -5.00 4.00
N ALA A 77 15.42 -4.69 3.34
CA ALA A 77 14.26 -5.57 3.20
C ALA A 77 13.49 -5.27 1.91
N ALA A 78 12.66 -6.23 1.48
CA ALA A 78 11.72 -6.03 0.40
C ALA A 78 10.33 -6.53 0.78
N PHE A 79 9.30 -5.96 0.15
CA PHE A 79 7.94 -6.44 0.37
C PHE A 79 6.99 -6.18 -0.81
N ALA A 80 5.92 -6.98 -0.85
CA ALA A 80 4.80 -6.80 -1.77
C ALA A 80 3.52 -6.53 -0.97
N ILE A 81 2.65 -5.65 -1.49
CA ILE A 81 1.46 -5.16 -0.78
C ILE A 81 0.22 -5.85 -1.35
N PHE A 82 -0.40 -6.72 -0.56
CA PHE A 82 -1.68 -7.33 -0.87
C PHE A 82 -2.84 -6.45 -0.41
N GLN A 83 -3.73 -6.09 -1.33
CA GLN A 83 -5.02 -5.46 -1.03
C GLN A 83 -6.18 -6.28 -1.62
N ALA A 84 -7.41 -5.83 -1.38
CA ALA A 84 -8.63 -6.52 -1.79
C ALA A 84 -8.74 -6.76 -3.30
N ASP A 85 -8.21 -5.84 -4.12
CA ASP A 85 -8.27 -5.90 -5.57
C ASP A 85 -7.07 -6.61 -6.21
N LYS A 86 -5.84 -6.24 -5.84
CA LYS A 86 -4.61 -6.77 -6.43
C LYS A 86 -3.40 -6.59 -5.51
N THR A 87 -2.23 -6.98 -6.01
CA THR A 87 -0.94 -6.61 -5.42
C THR A 87 -0.51 -5.26 -5.96
N HIS A 88 -0.25 -4.28 -5.09
CA HIS A 88 0.09 -2.91 -5.46
C HIS A 88 1.58 -2.63 -5.34
N PRO A 89 2.13 -1.72 -6.16
CA PRO A 89 3.55 -1.40 -6.16
C PRO A 89 3.97 -0.44 -5.03
N MET A 90 3.03 0.31 -4.45
CA MET A 90 3.33 1.39 -3.48
C MET A 90 2.15 1.59 -2.50
N SER A 91 2.44 1.79 -1.21
CA SER A 91 1.48 2.29 -0.22
C SER A 91 2.19 2.88 1.01
N GLY A 92 2.06 4.19 1.26
CA GLY A 92 2.75 4.90 2.35
C GLY A 92 2.50 4.32 3.74
N SER A 93 1.24 4.08 4.11
CA SER A 93 0.89 3.48 5.41
C SER A 93 1.50 2.09 5.60
N ASN A 94 1.60 1.30 4.54
CA ASN A 94 2.19 -0.02 4.57
C ASN A 94 3.73 0.01 4.67
N TYR A 95 4.41 0.98 4.05
CA TYR A 95 5.84 1.21 4.29
C TYR A 95 6.13 1.48 5.77
N ILE A 96 5.28 2.30 6.41
CA ILE A 96 5.40 2.61 7.84
C ILE A 96 5.15 1.34 8.67
N CYS A 97 4.08 0.59 8.38
CA CYS A 97 3.79 -0.67 9.08
C CYS A 97 4.93 -1.68 8.99
N VAL A 98 5.50 -1.85 7.79
CA VAL A 98 6.62 -2.77 7.53
C VAL A 98 7.88 -2.30 8.27
N THR A 99 8.20 -1.00 8.23
CA THR A 99 9.34 -0.44 8.95
C THR A 99 9.20 -0.69 10.46
N THR A 100 8.04 -0.38 11.04
CA THR A 100 7.75 -0.62 12.45
C THR A 100 7.89 -2.11 12.80
N ALA A 101 7.29 -3.01 12.01
CA ALA A 101 7.39 -4.45 12.24
C ALA A 101 8.83 -4.96 12.18
N LEU A 102 9.59 -4.56 11.16
CA LEU A 102 10.98 -5.01 10.97
C LEU A 102 11.85 -4.64 12.18
N LEU A 103 11.68 -3.42 12.71
CA LEU A 103 12.46 -2.92 13.84
C LEU A 103 11.99 -3.48 15.18
N GLU A 104 10.69 -3.46 15.47
CA GLU A 104 10.16 -3.92 16.77
C GLU A 104 10.25 -5.45 16.95
N MET A 105 10.29 -6.21 15.85
CA MET A 105 10.57 -7.65 15.90
C MET A 105 12.06 -7.99 15.94
N GLY A 106 12.95 -7.00 15.77
CA GLY A 106 14.38 -7.22 15.66
C GLY A 106 14.81 -7.99 14.41
N ILE A 107 13.99 -8.00 13.36
CA ILE A 107 14.38 -8.54 12.03
C ILE A 107 15.51 -7.68 11.46
N ILE A 108 15.39 -6.36 11.62
CA ILE A 108 16.46 -5.38 11.43
C ILE A 108 16.84 -4.83 12.80
N SER A 109 18.14 -4.69 13.07
CA SER A 109 18.62 -4.14 14.34
C SER A 109 18.25 -2.68 14.48
N MET A 110 17.49 -2.36 15.53
CA MET A 110 17.09 -0.99 15.87
C MET A 110 18.27 -0.19 16.44
N GLN A 111 18.42 1.04 15.95
CA GLN A 111 19.35 2.06 16.42
C GLN A 111 18.58 3.28 16.95
N GLU A 112 18.99 3.81 18.09
CA GLU A 112 18.40 5.01 18.69
C GLU A 112 19.36 6.21 18.55
N PRO A 113 18.86 7.44 18.27
CA PRO A 113 17.44 7.82 18.21
C PRO A 113 16.79 7.63 16.83
N ILE A 114 17.56 7.29 15.80
CA ILE A 114 17.06 7.12 14.42
C ILE A 114 17.65 5.86 13.82
N THR A 115 16.78 5.03 13.22
CA THR A 115 17.19 3.93 12.34
C THR A 115 16.80 4.26 10.90
N SER A 116 17.71 4.02 9.95
CA SER A 116 17.41 4.10 8.52
C SER A 116 17.19 2.69 7.98
N VAL A 117 16.13 2.49 7.19
CA VAL A 117 15.78 1.23 6.54
C VAL A 117 15.51 1.49 5.06
N VAL A 118 16.26 0.84 4.17
CA VAL A 118 16.07 0.92 2.71
C VAL A 118 15.17 -0.24 2.27
N LEU A 119 13.99 0.10 1.74
CA LEU A 119 12.96 -0.85 1.35
C LEU A 119 12.90 -0.99 -0.18
N ASP A 120 13.07 -2.22 -0.67
CA ASP A 120 12.96 -2.57 -2.09
C ASP A 120 11.52 -3.01 -2.43
N THR A 121 10.89 -2.29 -3.37
CA THR A 121 9.52 -2.53 -3.79
C THR A 121 9.37 -2.47 -5.30
N ALA A 122 8.20 -2.85 -5.81
CA ALA A 122 7.93 -2.75 -7.26
C ALA A 122 7.90 -1.31 -7.78
N ALA A 123 7.71 -0.30 -6.91
CA ALA A 123 7.82 1.11 -7.28
C ALA A 123 9.25 1.67 -7.19
N GLY A 124 10.21 0.85 -6.77
CA GLY A 124 11.60 1.24 -6.53
C GLY A 124 11.95 1.30 -5.05
N LEU A 125 13.08 1.92 -4.76
CA LEU A 125 13.62 2.02 -3.41
C LEU A 125 12.98 3.17 -2.65
N VAL A 126 12.67 2.93 -1.39
CA VAL A 126 12.19 3.95 -0.45
C VAL A 126 13.03 3.88 0.82
N THR A 127 13.56 5.02 1.25
CA THR A 127 14.28 5.13 2.51
C THR A 127 13.31 5.54 3.61
N ALA A 128 13.15 4.68 4.60
CA ALA A 128 12.40 4.96 5.82
C ALA A 128 13.35 5.37 6.95
N LYS A 129 13.10 6.53 7.57
CA LYS A 129 13.80 7.01 8.76
C LYS A 129 12.86 6.88 9.96
N ALA A 130 13.14 5.90 10.80
CA ALA A 130 12.36 5.60 11.99
C ALA A 130 12.95 6.31 13.22
N SER A 131 12.15 7.13 13.90
CA SER A 131 12.50 7.63 15.22
C SER A 131 12.25 6.54 16.24
N CYS A 132 13.32 6.13 16.94
CA CYS A 132 13.31 4.99 17.84
C CYS A 132 13.67 5.41 19.26
N LYS A 133 12.97 4.86 20.25
CA LYS A 133 13.20 5.14 21.67
C LYS A 133 12.74 3.99 22.54
N ASN A 134 13.56 3.58 23.50
CA ASN A 134 13.29 2.47 24.42
C ASN A 134 12.85 1.18 23.72
N GLY A 135 13.49 0.84 22.60
CA GLY A 135 13.18 -0.36 21.83
C GLY A 135 11.87 -0.30 21.03
N ARG A 136 11.29 0.89 20.82
CA ARG A 136 10.08 1.09 20.01
C ARG A 136 10.32 2.01 18.84
N CYS A 137 9.60 1.79 17.75
CA CYS A 137 9.55 2.69 16.60
C CYS A 137 8.38 3.67 16.79
N GLU A 138 8.67 4.92 17.20
CA GLU A 138 7.64 5.92 17.56
C GLU A 138 7.06 6.64 16.34
N SER A 139 7.86 6.87 15.30
CA SER A 139 7.41 7.49 14.05
C SER A 139 8.32 7.11 12.88
N VAL A 140 7.81 7.22 11.65
CA VAL A 140 8.57 6.92 10.43
C VAL A 140 8.36 8.05 9.43
N SER A 141 9.45 8.58 8.88
CA SER A 141 9.44 9.47 7.71
C SER A 141 9.91 8.71 6.49
N LEU A 142 9.22 8.88 5.36
CA LEU A 142 9.52 8.19 4.11
C LEU A 142 10.05 9.17 3.07
N GLU A 143 11.17 8.81 2.45
CA GLU A 143 11.62 9.44 1.22
C GLU A 143 10.95 8.73 0.04
N MET A 144 9.76 9.22 -0.31
CA MET A 144 8.95 8.67 -1.40
C MET A 144 9.56 9.00 -2.76
N MET A 145 9.17 8.22 -3.78
CA MET A 145 9.50 8.52 -5.17
C MET A 145 9.00 9.91 -5.60
N PRO A 146 9.62 10.52 -6.63
CA PRO A 146 9.15 11.79 -7.17
C PRO A 146 7.65 11.76 -7.51
N ALA A 147 6.92 12.72 -6.95
CA ALA A 147 5.52 12.97 -7.27
C ALA A 147 5.44 14.12 -8.29
N PHE A 148 4.48 14.04 -9.20
CA PHE A 148 4.26 15.06 -10.24
C PHE A 148 2.79 15.18 -10.59
N VAL A 149 2.44 16.33 -11.16
CA VAL A 149 1.10 16.57 -11.71
C VAL A 149 1.11 16.14 -13.17
N GLU A 150 0.12 15.35 -13.56
CA GLU A 150 -0.11 14.91 -14.94
C GLU A 150 -1.01 15.92 -15.67
N GLN A 151 -2.10 16.34 -15.02
CA GLN A 151 -3.04 17.30 -15.57
C GLN A 151 -3.68 18.13 -14.45
N LEU A 152 -3.69 19.46 -14.61
CA LEU A 152 -4.41 20.39 -13.74
C LEU A 152 -5.77 20.73 -14.32
N ASP A 153 -6.71 21.03 -13.43
CA ASP A 153 -8.00 21.66 -13.77
C ASP A 153 -8.78 20.89 -14.86
N ALA A 154 -8.68 19.56 -14.85
CA ALA A 154 -9.46 18.70 -15.70
C ALA A 154 -10.94 18.75 -15.28
N GLU A 155 -11.84 18.54 -16.23
CA GLU A 155 -13.27 18.64 -15.98
C GLU A 155 -14.00 17.43 -16.55
N ILE A 156 -15.04 16.97 -15.85
CA ILE A 156 -15.93 15.92 -16.34
C ILE A 156 -17.38 16.16 -15.89
N GLU A 157 -18.32 15.84 -16.77
CA GLU A 157 -19.75 15.80 -16.42
C GLU A 157 -20.09 14.48 -15.73
N VAL A 158 -20.67 14.56 -14.54
CA VAL A 158 -21.07 13.41 -13.73
C VAL A 158 -22.58 13.43 -13.53
N ASP A 159 -23.24 12.33 -13.90
CA ASP A 159 -24.68 12.21 -13.77
C ASP A 159 -25.12 12.43 -12.30
N GLY A 160 -26.09 13.34 -12.11
CA GLY A 160 -26.58 13.75 -10.78
C GLY A 160 -25.71 14.73 -9.99
N LEU A 161 -24.46 15.00 -10.41
CA LEU A 161 -23.57 15.98 -9.76
C LEU A 161 -23.19 17.16 -10.65
N GLY A 162 -23.40 17.04 -11.97
CA GLY A 162 -23.00 18.03 -12.95
C GLY A 162 -21.48 18.03 -13.17
N LYS A 163 -20.94 19.19 -13.49
CA LYS A 163 -19.54 19.37 -13.82
C LYS A 163 -18.65 19.33 -12.58
N ILE A 164 -17.68 18.43 -12.56
CA ILE A 164 -16.66 18.30 -11.51
C ILE A 164 -15.29 18.67 -12.08
N GLN A 165 -14.57 19.54 -11.37
CA GLN A 165 -13.18 19.89 -11.63
C GLN A 165 -12.26 19.04 -10.74
N PHE A 166 -11.14 18.58 -11.30
CA PHE A 166 -10.19 17.71 -10.61
C PHE A 166 -8.79 17.77 -11.21
N ASP A 167 -7.80 17.35 -10.43
CA ASP A 167 -6.42 17.18 -10.91
C ASP A 167 -6.08 15.70 -11.07
N ILE A 168 -5.21 15.39 -12.03
CA ILE A 168 -4.58 14.07 -12.14
C ILE A 168 -3.13 14.23 -11.70
N ALA A 169 -2.72 13.46 -10.68
CA ALA A 169 -1.36 13.48 -10.16
C ALA A 169 -0.86 12.08 -9.85
N PHE A 170 0.45 11.90 -9.96
CA PHE A 170 1.16 10.69 -9.58
C PHE A 170 1.88 10.91 -8.25
N GLY A 171 1.59 10.05 -7.27
CA GLY A 171 2.27 10.03 -5.95
C GLY A 171 2.81 8.64 -5.60
N GLY A 172 3.22 7.87 -6.62
CA GLY A 172 3.54 6.44 -6.54
C GLY A 172 2.41 5.55 -7.09
N VAL A 173 1.17 6.04 -7.07
CA VAL A 173 0.07 5.61 -7.96
C VAL A 173 -0.64 6.87 -8.48
N TYR A 174 -1.43 6.73 -9.54
CA TYR A 174 -2.23 7.83 -10.07
C TYR A 174 -3.50 8.06 -9.24
N TYR A 175 -3.80 9.34 -9.03
CA TYR A 175 -5.02 9.80 -8.36
C TYR A 175 -5.75 10.81 -9.24
N ALA A 176 -7.08 10.77 -9.18
CA ALA A 176 -7.93 11.92 -9.51
C ALA A 176 -8.27 12.62 -8.19
N LEU A 177 -7.85 13.87 -8.03
CA LEU A 177 -8.00 14.68 -6.82
C LEU A 177 -9.22 15.59 -6.99
N ILE A 178 -10.26 15.35 -6.21
CA ILE A 178 -11.54 16.05 -6.29
C ILE A 178 -11.84 16.67 -4.93
N ASP A 179 -12.19 17.96 -4.90
CA ASP A 179 -12.65 18.61 -3.68
C ASP A 179 -14.02 18.07 -3.26
N VAL A 180 -14.13 17.61 -2.02
CA VAL A 180 -15.34 16.95 -1.51
C VAL A 180 -16.59 17.85 -1.52
N ASP A 181 -16.40 19.16 -1.44
CA ASP A 181 -17.49 20.13 -1.47
C ASP A 181 -18.23 20.13 -2.81
N GLN A 182 -17.55 19.76 -3.91
CA GLN A 182 -18.17 19.63 -5.24
C GLN A 182 -19.17 18.47 -5.32
N VAL A 183 -19.11 17.51 -4.37
CA VAL A 183 -19.97 16.33 -4.36
C VAL A 183 -21.01 16.34 -3.24
N ASN A 184 -21.23 17.51 -2.61
CA ASN A 184 -22.19 17.71 -1.52
C ASN A 184 -22.01 16.73 -0.34
N LEU A 185 -20.77 16.36 -0.03
CA LEU A 185 -20.41 15.51 1.11
C LEU A 185 -19.34 16.21 1.95
N THR A 186 -19.08 15.66 3.14
CA THR A 186 -17.92 16.05 3.98
C THR A 186 -17.09 14.80 4.28
N ILE A 187 -15.77 14.96 4.44
CA ILE A 187 -14.88 13.87 4.86
C ILE A 187 -15.10 13.62 6.36
N SER A 188 -15.98 12.68 6.67
CA SER A 188 -16.38 12.32 8.03
C SER A 188 -16.82 10.86 8.11
N PRO A 189 -16.73 10.20 9.29
CA PRO A 189 -17.11 8.80 9.45
C PRO A 189 -18.54 8.49 8.99
N GLU A 190 -19.48 9.42 9.18
CA GLU A 190 -20.89 9.29 8.81
C GLU A 190 -21.08 9.18 7.29
N ASN A 191 -20.15 9.73 6.51
CA ASN A 191 -20.18 9.72 5.05
C ASN A 191 -19.29 8.63 4.43
N ALA A 192 -18.56 7.84 5.23
CA ALA A 192 -17.56 6.88 4.74
C ALA A 192 -18.11 5.95 3.64
N HIS A 193 -19.29 5.37 3.84
CA HIS A 193 -19.90 4.48 2.85
C HIS A 193 -20.26 5.22 1.55
N LYS A 194 -20.83 6.43 1.65
CA LYS A 194 -21.22 7.25 0.49
C LYS A 194 -19.98 7.68 -0.30
N LEU A 195 -18.94 8.13 0.39
CA LEU A 195 -17.66 8.51 -0.21
C LEU A 195 -17.02 7.33 -0.94
N ALA A 196 -17.02 6.14 -0.35
CA ALA A 196 -16.47 4.93 -0.97
C ALA A 196 -17.22 4.56 -2.26
N LEU A 197 -18.56 4.53 -2.22
CA LEU A 197 -19.38 4.21 -3.40
C LEU A 197 -19.19 5.25 -4.52
N LEU A 198 -19.20 6.53 -4.15
CA LEU A 198 -18.99 7.62 -5.10
C LEU A 198 -17.58 7.54 -5.72
N GLY A 199 -16.54 7.31 -4.91
CA GLY A 199 -15.17 7.16 -5.37
C GLY A 199 -15.01 6.00 -6.37
N ILE A 200 -15.72 4.87 -6.17
CA ILE A 200 -15.74 3.76 -7.14
C ILE A 200 -16.33 4.20 -8.48
N THR A 201 -17.46 4.93 -8.45
CA THR A 201 -18.12 5.44 -9.65
C THR A 201 -17.24 6.44 -10.39
N LEU A 202 -16.70 7.43 -9.68
CA LEU A 202 -15.82 8.44 -10.24
C LEU A 202 -14.55 7.81 -10.82
N ARG A 203 -13.90 6.89 -10.10
CA ARG A 203 -12.71 6.18 -10.60
C ARG A 203 -12.97 5.45 -11.91
N LYS A 204 -14.10 4.74 -12.02
CA LYS A 204 -14.49 4.06 -13.27
C LYS A 204 -14.70 5.06 -14.40
N LEU A 205 -15.38 6.16 -14.11
CA LEU A 205 -15.64 7.21 -15.08
C LEU A 205 -14.32 7.85 -15.57
N MET A 206 -13.40 8.17 -14.66
CA MET A 206 -12.08 8.72 -15.01
C MET A 206 -11.28 7.76 -15.89
N ASN A 207 -11.16 6.50 -15.51
CA ASN A 207 -10.42 5.50 -16.29
C ASN A 207 -10.98 5.27 -17.71
N ASN A 208 -12.25 5.57 -17.95
CA ASN A 208 -12.85 5.46 -19.28
C ASN A 208 -12.58 6.68 -20.17
N ASN A 209 -12.34 7.85 -19.57
CA ASN A 209 -12.23 9.13 -20.28
C ASN A 209 -10.81 9.69 -20.33
N PHE A 210 -9.94 9.29 -19.40
CA PHE A 210 -8.56 9.75 -19.30
C PHE A 210 -7.61 8.56 -19.41
N LYS A 211 -6.56 8.72 -20.21
CA LYS A 211 -5.49 7.73 -20.39
C LYS A 211 -4.19 8.33 -19.88
N VAL A 212 -3.66 7.74 -18.82
CA VAL A 212 -2.41 8.10 -18.13
C VAL A 212 -1.59 6.86 -17.81
#